data_AF-A0A3B1CZM9-F1
#
_entry.id   AF-A0A3B1CZM9-F1
#
_cell.length_a   1.000
_cell.length_b   1.000
_cell.length_c   1.000
_cell.angle_alpha   90.00
_cell.angle_beta   90.00
_cell.angle_gamma   90.00
#
_symmetry.space_group_name_H-M   'P 1'
#
loop_
_entity.id
_entity.type
_entity.pdbx_description
1 polymer ?
#
loop_
_entity_poly.entity_id
_entity_poly.type
_entity_poly.pdbx_seq_one_letter_code
_entity_poly.pdbx_strand_id
1 'polypeptide(L)'
;MKRKGFKKDTIDATIPALKEFGLIDDLALAGDLIAYAVNKKTLGVRGVRDLLKKRGIPEDIINSSGIDTIDETTGAGELVRKKIKLFRGLPKEKVKRRLYGMLQRRGHSAETIKRVLDGVMEGGRTWSNGGLE
;
A
#
# COMPACT_ATOMS: atom_id res chain seq x y z
N MET A 1 27.11 40.71 -2.46
CA MET A 1 27.60 40.22 -3.78
C MET A 1 28.89 39.42 -3.59
N LYS A 2 29.02 38.29 -4.34
CA LYS A 2 30.20 37.42 -4.61
C LYS A 2 30.70 36.50 -3.46
N ARG A 3 30.38 35.19 -3.47
CA ARG A 3 30.93 34.05 -4.27
C ARG A 3 32.38 33.64 -3.90
N LYS A 4 32.50 32.57 -3.10
CA LYS A 4 33.50 31.49 -3.21
C LYS A 4 32.70 30.22 -2.90
N GLY A 5 32.42 29.31 -3.83
CA GLY A 5 33.39 28.57 -4.64
C GLY A 5 33.61 27.18 -4.06
N PHE A 6 32.54 26.49 -3.62
CA PHE A 6 32.62 25.10 -3.19
C PHE A 6 32.88 24.24 -4.43
N LYS A 7 34.08 23.67 -4.49
CA LYS A 7 34.49 22.68 -5.49
C LYS A 7 33.45 21.55 -5.54
N LYS A 8 32.85 21.40 -6.70
CA LYS A 8 31.82 20.42 -7.03
C LYS A 8 32.43 19.06 -7.40
N ASP A 9 33.51 18.66 -6.71
CA ASP A 9 34.43 17.60 -7.13
C ASP A 9 34.76 16.59 -6.02
N THR A 10 33.91 16.47 -4.98
CA THR A 10 34.18 15.52 -3.88
C THR A 10 32.92 14.85 -3.33
N ILE A 11 31.81 14.88 -4.08
CA ILE A 11 30.57 14.20 -3.65
C ILE A 11 30.39 12.85 -4.36
N ASP A 12 31.16 12.57 -5.41
CA ASP A 12 30.96 11.36 -6.23
C ASP A 12 31.83 10.15 -5.81
N ALA A 13 32.80 10.33 -4.92
CA ALA A 13 33.74 9.26 -4.54
C ALA A 13 33.40 8.55 -3.21
N THR A 14 32.37 8.98 -2.48
CA THR A 14 32.06 8.45 -1.13
C THR A 14 30.78 7.62 -1.04
N ILE A 15 30.15 7.28 -2.17
CA ILE A 15 28.99 6.38 -2.19
C ILE A 15 29.36 4.88 -2.23
N PRO A 16 30.46 4.41 -2.86
CA PRO A 16 30.67 2.96 -3.01
C PRO A 16 31.17 2.25 -1.72
N ALA A 17 31.69 2.97 -0.72
CA ALA A 17 32.17 2.38 0.53
C ALA A 17 31.08 2.23 1.62
N LEU A 18 29.90 2.82 1.43
CA LEU A 18 28.75 2.69 2.33
C LEU A 18 27.82 1.53 1.97
N LYS A 19 28.00 0.86 0.83
CA LYS A 19 27.07 -0.18 0.35
C LYS A 19 27.03 -1.42 1.23
N GLU A 20 28.13 -1.83 1.85
CA GLU A 20 28.15 -3.03 2.70
C GLU A 20 27.49 -2.77 4.07
N PHE A 21 27.54 -1.55 4.59
CA PHE A 21 26.81 -1.14 5.80
C PHE A 21 25.38 -0.63 5.50
N GLY A 22 25.13 -0.07 4.32
CA GLY A 22 23.86 0.52 3.89
C GLY A 22 22.83 -0.51 3.42
N LEU A 23 23.26 -1.63 2.83
CA LEU A 23 22.34 -2.73 2.46
C LEU A 23 21.61 -3.31 3.69
N ILE A 24 22.29 -3.40 4.83
CA ILE A 24 21.68 -3.87 6.09
C ILE A 24 20.64 -2.87 6.58
N ASP A 25 20.90 -1.57 6.46
CA ASP A 25 19.97 -0.50 6.85
C ASP A 25 18.75 -0.45 5.92
N ASP A 26 18.96 -0.51 4.60
CA ASP A 26 17.88 -0.51 3.60
C ASP A 26 16.97 -1.74 3.74
N LEU A 27 17.53 -2.92 4.04
CA LEU A 27 16.74 -4.13 4.29
C LEU A 27 15.90 -4.00 5.56
N ALA A 28 16.48 -3.49 6.65
CA ALA A 28 15.76 -3.26 7.90
C ALA A 28 14.65 -2.22 7.72
N LEU A 29 14.94 -1.11 7.04
CA LEU A 29 13.99 -0.07 6.72
C LEU A 29 12.87 -0.58 5.80
N ALA A 30 13.20 -1.38 4.78
CA ALA A 30 12.20 -1.99 3.90
C ALA A 30 11.23 -2.88 4.71
N GLY A 31 11.75 -3.70 5.62
CA GLY A 31 10.94 -4.52 6.52
C GLY A 31 9.97 -3.70 7.38
N ASP A 32 10.45 -2.63 8.03
CA ASP A 32 9.60 -1.74 8.83
C ASP A 32 8.52 -1.06 7.97
N LEU A 33 8.90 -0.55 6.79
CA LEU A 33 7.98 0.08 5.86
C LEU A 33 6.90 -0.87 5.35
N ILE A 34 7.24 -2.13 5.07
CA ILE A 34 6.28 -3.17 4.68
C ILE A 34 5.32 -3.43 5.84
N ALA A 35 5.84 -3.66 7.05
CA ALA A 35 5.02 -3.89 8.23
C ALA A 35 4.08 -2.70 8.50
N TYR A 36 4.57 -1.47 8.39
CA TYR A 36 3.78 -0.25 8.51
C TYR A 36 2.69 -0.16 7.42
N ALA A 37 3.05 -0.42 6.16
CA ALA A 37 2.15 -0.33 5.03
C ALA A 37 1.00 -1.34 5.13
N VAL A 38 1.29 -2.59 5.48
CA VAL A 38 0.30 -3.66 5.60
C VAL A 38 -0.54 -3.44 6.87
N ASN A 39 0.10 -3.33 8.04
CA ASN A 39 -0.62 -3.36 9.31
C ASN A 39 -1.28 -2.03 9.69
N LYS A 40 -0.65 -0.88 9.38
CA LYS A 40 -1.19 0.44 9.76
C LYS A 40 -1.96 1.12 8.64
N LYS A 41 -1.54 0.96 7.38
CA LYS A 41 -2.15 1.65 6.24
C LYS A 41 -3.07 0.76 5.40
N THR A 42 -2.98 -0.56 5.57
CA THR A 42 -3.73 -1.56 4.80
C THR A 42 -3.52 -1.33 3.30
N LEU A 43 -2.27 -1.11 2.89
CA LEU A 43 -1.91 -1.01 1.48
C LEU A 43 -1.89 -2.39 0.83
N GLY A 44 -2.21 -2.42 -0.46
CA GLY A 44 -1.97 -3.59 -1.29
C GLY A 44 -0.51 -3.63 -1.75
N VAL A 45 -0.08 -4.74 -2.34
CA VAL A 45 1.28 -4.99 -2.84
C VAL A 45 1.78 -3.83 -3.69
N ARG A 46 0.93 -3.31 -4.58
CA ARG A 46 1.30 -2.18 -5.45
C ARG A 46 1.52 -0.89 -4.66
N GLY A 47 0.73 -0.67 -3.61
CA GLY A 47 0.87 0.47 -2.72
C GLY A 47 2.09 0.35 -1.80
N VAL A 48 2.41 -0.86 -1.35
CA VAL A 48 3.64 -1.17 -0.61
C VAL A 48 4.85 -0.89 -1.50
N ARG A 49 4.86 -1.41 -2.73
CA ARG A 49 5.93 -1.16 -3.71
C ARG A 49 6.12 0.33 -3.99
N ASP A 50 5.03 1.08 -4.20
CA ASP A 50 5.10 2.54 -4.42
C ASP A 50 5.66 3.28 -3.20
N LEU A 51 5.26 2.89 -1.98
CA LEU A 51 5.81 3.46 -0.75
C LEU A 51 7.31 3.20 -0.64
N LEU A 52 7.77 1.98 -0.88
CA LEU A 52 9.20 1.63 -0.83
C LEU A 52 10.00 2.43 -1.85
N LYS A 53 9.52 2.52 -3.10
CA LYS A 53 10.14 3.36 -4.15
C LYS A 53 10.20 4.83 -3.74
N LYS A 54 9.11 5.36 -3.18
CA LYS A 54 9.04 6.75 -2.70
C LYS A 54 9.99 7.02 -1.53
N ARG A 55 10.34 6.00 -0.75
CA ARG A 55 11.29 6.08 0.36
C ARG A 55 12.74 5.86 -0.05
N GLY A 56 12.99 5.60 -1.33
CA GLY A 56 14.34 5.43 -1.88
C GLY A 56 14.89 4.02 -1.76
N ILE A 57 14.06 3.03 -1.37
CA ILE A 57 14.50 1.63 -1.29
C ILE A 57 14.84 1.14 -2.71
N PRO A 58 16.03 0.55 -2.91
CA PRO A 58 16.48 0.10 -4.23
C PRO A 58 15.62 -1.05 -4.76
N GLU A 59 15.49 -1.13 -6.08
CA GLU A 59 14.59 -2.09 -6.73
C GLU A 59 14.95 -3.56 -6.46
N ASP A 60 16.24 -3.88 -6.34
CA ASP A 60 16.73 -5.20 -5.93
C ASP A 60 16.20 -5.63 -4.55
N ILE A 61 16.21 -4.73 -3.57
CA ILE A 61 15.66 -4.98 -2.23
C ILE A 61 14.14 -5.14 -2.30
N ILE A 62 13.45 -4.31 -3.08
CA ILE A 62 12.01 -4.43 -3.26
C ILE A 62 11.65 -5.80 -3.86
N ASN A 63 12.37 -6.25 -4.88
CA ASN A 63 12.12 -7.53 -5.55
C ASN A 63 12.46 -8.73 -4.64
N SER A 64 13.48 -8.61 -3.80
CA SER A 64 13.85 -9.67 -2.84
C SER A 64 13.04 -9.65 -1.53
N SER A 65 12.30 -8.57 -1.25
CA SER A 65 11.52 -8.42 0.00
C SER A 65 10.31 -9.35 0.13
N GLY A 66 9.92 -10.05 -0.96
CA GLY A 66 8.82 -11.00 -0.96
C GLY A 66 7.42 -10.36 -0.89
N ILE A 67 7.30 -9.06 -1.15
CA ILE A 67 6.01 -8.33 -1.06
C ILE A 67 4.92 -8.92 -1.94
N ASP A 68 5.26 -9.58 -3.05
CA ASP A 68 4.30 -10.21 -3.96
C ASP A 68 3.62 -11.45 -3.35
N THR A 69 4.14 -11.97 -2.23
CA THR A 69 3.54 -13.10 -1.48
C THR A 69 2.64 -12.66 -0.32
N ILE A 70 2.53 -11.35 -0.08
CA ILE A 70 1.69 -10.80 0.99
C ILE A 70 0.22 -11.08 0.70
N ASP A 71 -0.50 -11.68 1.65
CA ASP A 71 -1.95 -11.78 1.59
C ASP A 71 -2.58 -10.40 1.83
N GLU A 72 -2.97 -9.74 0.75
CA GLU A 72 -3.69 -8.47 0.79
C GLU A 72 -5.15 -8.64 1.28
N THR A 73 -5.72 -9.84 1.10
CA THR A 73 -7.17 -10.06 1.22
C THR A 73 -7.67 -9.89 2.65
N THR A 74 -6.91 -10.36 3.64
CA THR A 74 -7.28 -10.27 5.06
C THR A 74 -7.44 -8.81 5.50
N GLY A 75 -6.39 -8.00 5.30
CA GLY A 75 -6.39 -6.58 5.68
C GLY A 75 -7.43 -5.77 4.91
N ALA A 76 -7.51 -5.98 3.58
CA ALA A 76 -8.53 -5.32 2.75
C ALA A 76 -9.96 -5.66 3.22
N GLY A 77 -10.21 -6.93 3.57
CA GLY A 77 -11.49 -7.39 4.09
C GLY A 77 -11.86 -6.73 5.40
N GLU A 78 -10.93 -6.63 6.35
CA GLU A 78 -11.17 -5.90 7.60
C GLU A 78 -11.49 -4.43 7.39
N LEU A 79 -10.74 -3.77 6.50
CA LEU A 79 -10.97 -2.37 6.16
C LEU A 79 -12.35 -2.17 5.53
N VAL A 80 -12.75 -3.05 4.60
CA VAL A 80 -14.08 -3.01 3.97
C VAL A 80 -15.19 -3.25 4.99
N ARG A 81 -15.07 -4.26 5.86
CA ARG A 81 -16.03 -4.53 6.94
C ARG A 81 -16.22 -3.36 7.90
N LYS A 82 -15.15 -2.60 8.16
CA LYS A 82 -15.23 -1.36 8.96
C LYS A 82 -15.92 -0.23 8.18
N LYS A 83 -15.57 -0.03 6.91
CA LYS A 83 -16.06 1.10 6.09
C LYS A 83 -17.48 0.91 5.57
N ILE A 84 -17.91 -0.30 5.28
CA ILE A 84 -19.27 -0.58 4.76
C ILE A 84 -20.37 -0.07 5.71
N LYS A 85 -20.11 -0.08 7.03
CA LYS A 85 -21.03 0.44 8.05
C LYS A 85 -21.33 1.94 7.90
N LEU A 86 -20.45 2.71 7.26
CA LEU A 86 -20.62 4.15 7.01
C LEU A 86 -21.53 4.44 5.81
N PHE A 87 -21.87 3.42 5.01
CA PHE A 87 -22.63 3.56 3.78
C PHE A 87 -24.01 2.90 3.86
N ARG A 88 -24.51 2.67 5.08
CA ARG A 88 -25.88 2.19 5.32
C ARG A 88 -26.89 3.14 4.66
N GLY A 89 -27.84 2.60 3.91
CA GLY A 89 -28.87 3.36 3.22
C GLY A 89 -28.51 3.87 1.81
N LEU A 90 -27.29 3.66 1.32
CA LEU A 90 -27.00 3.81 -0.11
C LEU A 90 -27.45 2.56 -0.87
N PRO A 91 -27.52 2.58 -2.21
CA PRO A 91 -27.69 1.36 -3.02
C PRO A 91 -26.38 0.57 -3.14
N LYS A 92 -26.48 -0.76 -3.24
CA LYS A 92 -25.36 -1.72 -3.14
C LYS A 92 -24.26 -1.41 -4.16
N GLU A 93 -24.64 -1.08 -5.38
CA GLU A 93 -23.72 -0.76 -6.46
C GLU A 93 -22.93 0.53 -6.20
N LYS A 94 -23.56 1.58 -5.65
CA LYS A 94 -22.84 2.81 -5.27
C LYS A 94 -21.82 2.53 -4.17
N VAL A 95 -22.17 1.68 -3.20
CA VAL A 95 -21.24 1.26 -2.14
C VAL A 95 -20.08 0.46 -2.70
N LYS A 96 -20.36 -0.52 -3.59
CA LYS A 96 -19.34 -1.33 -4.26
C LYS A 96 -18.34 -0.46 -5.01
N ARG A 97 -18.82 0.50 -5.81
CA ARG A 97 -17.98 1.43 -6.58
C ARG A 97 -17.09 2.32 -5.68
N ARG A 98 -17.64 2.81 -4.57
CA ARG A 98 -16.88 3.62 -3.59
C ARG A 98 -15.77 2.82 -2.92
N LEU A 99 -16.08 1.61 -2.46
CA LEU A 99 -15.10 0.74 -1.80
C LEU A 99 -14.04 0.24 -2.79
N TYR A 100 -14.44 -0.09 -4.02
CA TYR A 100 -13.52 -0.47 -5.10
C TYR A 100 -12.48 0.64 -5.34
N GLY A 101 -12.94 1.88 -5.58
CA GLY A 101 -12.02 3.00 -5.80
C GLY A 101 -11.13 3.31 -4.59
N MET A 102 -11.63 3.10 -3.37
CA MET A 102 -10.83 3.25 -2.16
C MET A 102 -9.68 2.25 -2.09
N LEU A 103 -9.94 0.97 -2.39
CA LEU A 103 -8.91 -0.07 -2.36
C LEU A 103 -7.93 0.09 -3.53
N GLN A 104 -8.41 0.48 -4.72
CA GLN A 104 -7.56 0.76 -5.87
C GLN A 104 -6.52 1.86 -5.57
N ARG A 105 -6.94 2.97 -4.92
CA ARG A 105 -6.01 4.04 -4.51
C ARG A 105 -5.02 3.62 -3.43
N ARG A 106 -5.29 2.52 -2.73
CA ARG A 106 -4.37 1.89 -1.78
C ARG A 106 -3.45 0.86 -2.43
N GLY A 107 -3.57 0.66 -3.74
CA GLY A 107 -2.72 -0.24 -4.53
C GLY A 107 -3.08 -1.72 -4.40
N HIS A 108 -4.31 -2.05 -4.00
CA HIS A 108 -4.80 -3.43 -4.06
C HIS A 108 -5.05 -3.86 -5.49
N SER A 109 -4.75 -5.12 -5.80
CA SER A 109 -5.02 -5.73 -7.10
C SER A 109 -6.52 -5.83 -7.40
N ALA A 110 -6.91 -5.71 -8.66
CA ALA A 110 -8.33 -5.79 -9.06
C ALA A 110 -8.98 -7.12 -8.65
N GLU A 111 -8.22 -8.22 -8.70
CA GLU A 111 -8.65 -9.54 -8.23
C GLU A 111 -8.94 -9.55 -6.73
N THR A 112 -7.97 -9.11 -5.90
CA THR A 112 -8.11 -8.94 -4.44
C THR A 112 -9.34 -8.12 -4.11
N ILE A 113 -9.51 -6.98 -4.78
CA ILE A 113 -10.66 -6.09 -4.56
C ILE A 113 -11.97 -6.82 -4.86
N LYS A 114 -12.07 -7.51 -6.00
CA LYS A 114 -13.28 -8.24 -6.38
C LYS A 114 -13.61 -9.31 -5.35
N ARG A 115 -12.64 -10.15 -4.98
CA ARG A 115 -12.79 -11.25 -4.01
C ARG A 115 -13.25 -10.74 -2.65
N VAL A 116 -12.65 -9.65 -2.16
CA VAL A 116 -12.99 -9.04 -0.87
C VAL A 116 -14.41 -8.46 -0.89
N LEU A 117 -14.76 -7.73 -1.96
CA LEU A 117 -16.09 -7.11 -2.06
C LEU A 117 -17.19 -8.16 -2.18
N ASP A 118 -16.98 -9.23 -2.94
CA ASP A 118 -17.92 -10.35 -3.05
C ASP A 118 -18.14 -10.99 -1.67
N GLY A 119 -17.07 -11.44 -1.02
CA GLY A 119 -17.18 -12.12 0.27
C GLY A 119 -17.84 -11.27 1.37
N VAL A 120 -17.62 -9.95 1.39
CA VAL A 120 -18.29 -9.06 2.37
C VAL A 120 -19.75 -8.81 2.01
N MET A 121 -20.09 -8.75 0.72
CA MET A 121 -21.45 -8.45 0.25
C MET A 121 -22.36 -9.68 0.17
N GLU A 122 -21.80 -10.88 0.02
CA GLU A 122 -22.53 -12.15 0.03
C GLU A 122 -22.85 -12.63 1.45
N GLY A 123 -22.08 -12.21 2.47
CA GLY A 123 -22.27 -12.52 3.89
C GLY A 123 -23.56 -11.98 4.56
N GLY A 124 -24.56 -11.56 3.78
CA GLY A 124 -25.98 -11.76 4.05
C GLY A 124 -26.67 -11.13 5.27
N ARG A 125 -26.00 -10.39 6.16
CA ARG A 125 -26.65 -9.78 7.34
C ARG A 125 -26.52 -8.27 7.49
N THR A 126 -25.73 -7.62 6.64
CA THR A 126 -25.43 -6.17 6.78
C THR A 126 -26.16 -5.29 5.78
N TRP A 127 -26.91 -5.88 4.84
CA TRP A 127 -27.60 -5.19 3.77
C TRP A 127 -29.08 -5.53 3.74
N SER A 128 -29.85 -4.98 4.67
CA SER A 128 -31.31 -4.90 4.49
C SER A 128 -31.60 -3.77 3.52
N ASN A 129 -32.31 -4.12 2.46
CA ASN A 129 -32.62 -3.33 1.28
C ASN A 129 -33.18 -1.94 1.64
N GLY A 130 -32.38 -0.88 1.42
CA GLY A 130 -32.82 0.50 1.57
C GLY A 130 -33.04 1.15 0.22
N GLY A 131 -34.30 1.10 -0.26
CA GLY A 131 -34.88 2.04 -1.22
C GLY A 131 -34.43 1.94 -2.68
N LEU A 132 -35.24 1.24 -3.49
CA LEU A 132 -35.51 1.66 -4.86
C LEU A 132 -36.61 2.72 -4.79
N GLU A 133 -36.26 3.98 -5.03
CA GLU A 133 -37.17 5.02 -5.54
C GLU A 133 -36.39 5.88 -6.53
#